data_AF-A0A7S3UZ50-F1
#
_entry.id   AF-A0A7S3UZ50-F1
#
_cell.length_a   1.000
_cell.length_b   1.000
_cell.length_c   1.000
_cell.angle_alpha   90.00
_cell.angle_beta   90.00
_cell.angle_gamma   90.00
#
_symmetry.space_group_name_H-M   'P 1'
#
loop_
_entity.id
_entity.type
_entity.pdbx_description
1 polymer ?
#
loop_
_entity_poly.entity_id
_entity_poly.type
_entity_poly.pdbx_seq_one_letter_code
_entity_poly.pdbx_strand_id
1 'polypeptide(L)'
;IQVKKVVCGRHHSALISTCGSLYTWGAATFGRLGHPDNRNSIRIVRFPKRVAHFSGRNDNFRVRDISLGDAHCIALTHSGIVLTWGKGEVGQLGHGTPLHCCSPRVVKTLQDSIVAVAAGSQHSTALSAKGQLWSWGIRNGGGGSNNHVGFDKEGSCFVPVLLSHIEPLKVRSVACGQAHTAIICLRDLEYDYSKEEKTEKMGIPEVTIKAANNVTESFHMVDNMLETIDIQKPFSNCRHDHIELVEESLLNGFDVDAIDKNGNTLLLTAAQNGLKRMSKMLLCYGANINVQNKKGQSVLHYCFKYGFLDLFQYFVRKGAKETLRNCTGKTCYEK
;
A
#
# COMPACT_ATOMS: atom_id res chain seq x y z
N ILE A 1 -5.93 31.44 -19.14
CA ILE A 1 -5.17 30.41 -18.39
C ILE A 1 -5.40 29.08 -19.09
N GLN A 2 -4.36 28.38 -19.52
CA GLN A 2 -4.53 27.04 -20.07
C GLN A 2 -4.58 26.02 -18.93
N VAL A 3 -5.67 25.28 -18.85
CA VAL A 3 -5.98 24.37 -17.73
C VAL A 3 -5.40 22.99 -18.02
N LYS A 4 -4.70 22.41 -17.04
CA LYS A 4 -4.13 21.05 -17.10
C LYS A 4 -4.97 20.05 -16.31
N LYS A 5 -5.38 20.41 -15.08
CA LYS A 5 -6.13 19.54 -14.17
C LYS A 5 -7.10 20.36 -13.34
N VAL A 6 -8.27 19.81 -13.07
CA VAL A 6 -9.23 20.32 -12.08
C VAL A 6 -9.48 19.20 -11.07
N VAL A 7 -9.53 19.56 -9.79
CA VAL A 7 -9.75 18.62 -8.67
C VAL A 7 -10.78 19.22 -7.73
N CYS A 8 -11.66 18.37 -7.19
CA CYS A 8 -12.67 18.76 -6.21
C CYS A 8 -12.42 17.99 -4.91
N GLY A 9 -12.49 18.70 -3.78
CA GLY A 9 -12.67 18.13 -2.46
C GLY A 9 -14.11 18.34 -1.99
N ARG A 10 -14.39 18.12 -0.70
CA ARG A 10 -15.76 18.18 -0.17
C ARG A 10 -16.47 19.53 -0.37
N HIS A 11 -15.78 20.64 -0.08
CA HIS A 11 -16.34 22.00 -0.21
C HIS A 11 -15.37 22.99 -0.86
N HIS A 12 -14.35 22.51 -1.57
CA HIS A 12 -13.38 23.36 -2.24
C HIS A 12 -12.88 22.69 -3.52
N SER A 13 -12.38 23.49 -4.43
CA SER A 13 -11.87 23.04 -5.71
C SER A 13 -10.53 23.67 -5.99
N ALA A 14 -9.73 22.97 -6.80
CA ALA A 14 -8.42 23.41 -7.21
C ALA A 14 -8.24 23.20 -8.71
N LEU A 15 -7.41 24.05 -9.30
CA LEU A 15 -7.07 24.02 -10.71
C LEU A 15 -5.57 24.20 -10.88
N ILE A 16 -4.97 23.33 -11.67
CA ILE A 16 -3.58 23.43 -12.09
C ILE A 16 -3.55 23.89 -13.55
N SER A 17 -2.77 24.93 -13.81
CA SER A 17 -2.48 25.40 -15.17
C SER A 17 -1.34 24.61 -15.82
N THR A 18 -1.20 24.66 -17.15
CA THR A 18 -0.10 23.98 -17.86
C THR A 18 1.29 24.48 -17.44
N CYS A 19 1.42 25.75 -17.04
CA CYS A 19 2.65 26.29 -16.44
C CYS A 19 2.87 25.92 -14.97
N GLY A 20 1.96 25.13 -14.36
CA GLY A 20 2.08 24.65 -12.97
C GLY A 20 1.74 25.68 -11.90
N SER A 21 1.07 26.78 -12.26
CA SER A 21 0.40 27.64 -11.27
C SER A 21 -0.85 26.97 -10.73
N LEU A 22 -1.09 27.10 -9.42
CA LEU A 22 -2.24 26.57 -8.70
C LEU A 22 -3.26 27.66 -8.37
N TYR A 23 -4.54 27.33 -8.56
CA TYR A 23 -5.69 28.15 -8.19
C TYR A 23 -6.62 27.35 -7.30
N THR A 24 -7.21 28.00 -6.30
CA THR A 24 -8.10 27.37 -5.32
C THR A 24 -9.31 28.26 -5.03
N TRP A 25 -10.47 27.66 -4.83
CA TRP A 25 -11.71 28.35 -4.49
C TRP A 25 -12.67 27.43 -3.71
N GLY A 26 -13.76 28.00 -3.19
CA GLY A 26 -14.72 27.33 -2.31
C GLY A 26 -14.55 27.76 -0.84
N ALA A 27 -14.85 26.85 0.09
CA ALA A 27 -14.76 27.10 1.53
C ALA A 27 -13.32 27.41 1.97
N ALA A 28 -13.14 28.43 2.79
CA ALA A 28 -11.83 28.89 3.26
C ALA A 28 -11.48 28.39 4.69
N THR A 29 -12.33 27.56 5.31
CA THR A 29 -12.13 27.09 6.69
C THR A 29 -10.82 26.33 6.83
N PHE A 30 -10.17 26.52 7.99
CA PHE A 30 -8.86 25.96 8.33
C PHE A 30 -7.71 26.36 7.40
N GLY A 31 -7.91 27.38 6.55
CA GLY A 31 -6.89 27.82 5.60
C GLY A 31 -6.67 26.86 4.43
N ARG A 32 -7.63 25.98 4.13
CA ARG A 32 -7.54 24.96 3.07
C ARG A 32 -7.27 25.51 1.66
N LEU A 33 -7.54 26.80 1.42
CA LEU A 33 -7.25 27.42 0.13
C LEU A 33 -5.80 27.92 -0.01
N GLY A 34 -4.99 27.87 1.05
CA GLY A 34 -3.58 28.29 0.96
C GLY A 34 -3.38 29.80 0.74
N HIS A 35 -4.40 30.62 1.05
CA HIS A 35 -4.33 32.09 1.02
C HIS A 35 -4.19 32.63 2.45
N PRO A 36 -2.98 33.03 2.89
CA PRO A 36 -2.75 33.45 4.28
C PRO A 36 -3.55 34.69 4.69
N ASP A 37 -3.94 35.54 3.73
CA ASP A 37 -4.65 36.80 3.98
C ASP A 37 -6.14 36.63 4.32
N ASN A 38 -6.70 35.43 4.13
CA ASN A 38 -8.13 35.17 4.36
C ASN A 38 -8.49 34.96 5.84
N ARG A 39 -7.63 35.36 6.79
CA ARG A 39 -7.73 34.95 8.19
C ARG A 39 -9.01 35.38 8.92
N ASN A 40 -9.73 36.43 8.50
CA ASN A 40 -10.84 36.94 9.34
C ASN A 40 -12.15 37.41 8.66
N SER A 41 -12.35 37.31 7.33
CA SER A 41 -13.61 37.85 6.73
C SER A 41 -14.23 37.07 5.57
N ILE A 42 -13.47 36.22 4.87
CA ILE A 42 -14.00 35.51 3.69
C ILE A 42 -14.14 34.03 4.01
N ARG A 43 -15.37 33.59 4.31
CA ARG A 43 -15.70 32.17 4.53
C ARG A 43 -15.67 31.36 3.23
N ILE A 44 -15.92 32.00 2.09
CA ILE A 44 -16.04 31.35 0.77
C ILE A 44 -15.37 32.23 -0.29
N VAL A 45 -14.42 31.66 -1.03
CA VAL A 45 -13.84 32.26 -2.23
C VAL A 45 -14.66 31.77 -3.43
N ARG A 46 -15.38 32.65 -4.12
CA ARG A 46 -16.30 32.25 -5.19
C ARG A 46 -15.64 31.99 -6.54
N PHE A 47 -14.48 32.59 -6.78
CA PHE A 47 -13.77 32.51 -8.06
C PHE A 47 -12.37 31.93 -7.86
N PRO A 48 -11.82 31.18 -8.83
CA PRO A 48 -10.46 30.64 -8.76
C PRO A 48 -9.44 31.73 -8.41
N LYS A 49 -8.85 31.66 -7.21
CA LYS A 49 -7.82 32.59 -6.75
C LYS A 49 -6.45 31.91 -6.81
N ARG A 50 -5.46 32.59 -7.39
CA ARG A 50 -4.10 32.04 -7.52
C ARG A 50 -3.46 31.92 -6.14
N VAL A 51 -2.85 30.78 -5.86
CA VAL A 51 -2.09 30.56 -4.62
C VAL A 51 -0.70 31.16 -4.80
N ALA A 52 -0.42 32.26 -4.07
CA ALA A 52 0.80 33.04 -4.22
C ALA A 52 2.09 32.21 -3.98
N HIS A 53 2.03 31.19 -3.13
CA HIS A 53 3.17 30.31 -2.88
C HIS A 53 3.72 29.65 -4.17
N PHE A 54 2.84 29.35 -5.12
CA PHE A 54 3.19 28.70 -6.40
C PHE A 54 3.28 29.70 -7.56
N SER A 55 3.41 31.00 -7.25
CA SER A 55 3.32 32.07 -8.24
C SER A 55 4.66 32.51 -8.84
N GLY A 56 5.78 32.10 -8.26
CA GLY A 56 7.13 32.49 -8.66
C GLY A 56 7.71 31.70 -9.84
N ARG A 57 8.77 32.25 -10.46
CA ARG A 57 9.58 31.59 -11.52
C ARG A 57 10.49 30.47 -11.00
N ASN A 58 10.38 30.11 -9.72
CA ASN A 58 11.19 29.04 -9.16
C ASN A 58 10.58 27.69 -9.59
N ASP A 59 11.28 27.01 -10.50
CA ASP A 59 10.84 25.73 -11.06
C ASP A 59 10.59 24.66 -9.98
N ASN A 60 11.25 24.77 -8.82
CA ASN A 60 11.07 23.85 -7.70
C ASN A 60 9.66 23.85 -7.11
N PHE A 61 8.88 24.91 -7.32
CA PHE A 61 7.50 25.02 -6.82
C PHE A 61 6.45 24.93 -7.92
N ARG A 62 6.84 24.50 -9.12
CA ARG A 62 5.88 24.25 -10.21
C ARG A 62 5.03 23.04 -9.87
N VAL A 63 3.73 23.25 -9.64
CA VAL A 63 2.80 22.18 -9.27
C VAL A 63 2.62 21.21 -10.44
N ARG A 64 2.94 19.94 -10.20
CA ARG A 64 2.75 18.82 -11.12
C ARG A 64 1.37 18.21 -10.94
N ASP A 65 0.99 17.97 -9.68
CA ASP A 65 -0.25 17.32 -9.31
C ASP A 65 -0.81 17.83 -7.96
N ILE A 66 -2.10 17.62 -7.72
CA ILE A 66 -2.78 17.96 -6.48
C ILE A 66 -3.88 16.94 -6.17
N SER A 67 -4.08 16.67 -4.87
CA SER A 67 -5.24 15.98 -4.33
C SER A 67 -5.83 16.77 -3.16
N LEU A 68 -7.15 16.69 -3.00
CA LEU A 68 -7.90 17.45 -2.02
C LEU A 68 -8.64 16.49 -1.08
N GLY A 69 -8.47 16.66 0.23
CA GLY A 69 -9.25 15.95 1.24
C GLY A 69 -10.50 16.72 1.66
N ASP A 70 -11.02 16.45 2.86
CA ASP A 70 -12.20 17.16 3.34
C ASP A 70 -11.93 18.63 3.63
N ALA A 71 -10.77 18.91 4.22
CA ALA A 71 -10.37 20.22 4.72
C ALA A 71 -8.87 20.49 4.61
N HIS A 72 -8.15 19.65 3.85
CA HIS A 72 -6.72 19.78 3.63
C HIS A 72 -6.39 19.52 2.16
N CYS A 73 -5.22 19.96 1.73
CA CYS A 73 -4.72 19.79 0.38
C CYS A 73 -3.32 19.18 0.44
N ILE A 74 -3.00 18.37 -0.56
CA ILE A 74 -1.67 17.84 -0.81
C ILE A 74 -1.30 18.14 -2.26
N ALA A 75 -0.19 18.84 -2.47
CA ALA A 75 0.34 19.16 -3.78
C ALA A 75 1.71 18.52 -3.98
N LEU A 76 1.93 18.05 -5.20
CA LEU A 76 3.19 17.52 -5.67
C LEU A 76 3.78 18.46 -6.72
N THR A 77 5.03 18.83 -6.55
CA THR A 77 5.79 19.65 -7.52
C THR A 77 6.49 18.79 -8.57
N HIS A 78 6.99 19.41 -9.65
CA HIS A 78 7.76 18.69 -10.67
C HIS A 78 9.10 18.15 -10.15
N SER A 79 9.66 18.76 -9.11
CA SER A 79 10.90 18.33 -8.44
C SER A 79 10.69 17.20 -7.42
N GLY A 80 9.46 16.69 -7.26
CA GLY A 80 9.15 15.61 -6.33
C GLY A 80 8.90 16.07 -4.89
N ILE A 81 8.84 17.39 -4.65
CA ILE A 81 8.54 17.96 -3.31
C ILE A 81 7.04 17.92 -3.06
N VAL A 82 6.65 17.43 -1.87
CA VAL A 82 5.27 17.40 -1.39
C VAL A 82 5.01 18.56 -0.43
N LEU A 83 3.93 19.29 -0.68
CA LEU A 83 3.45 20.37 0.18
C LEU A 83 2.02 20.08 0.65
N THR A 84 1.75 20.34 1.94
CA THR A 84 0.43 20.16 2.54
C THR A 84 -0.01 21.41 3.30
N TRP A 85 -1.31 21.68 3.29
CA TRP A 85 -1.93 22.77 4.05
C TRP A 85 -3.42 22.50 4.31
N GLY A 86 -4.03 23.30 5.18
CA GLY A 86 -5.42 23.17 5.65
C GLY A 86 -5.52 22.68 7.10
N LYS A 87 -6.56 21.88 7.39
CA LYS A 87 -6.81 21.27 8.70
C LYS A 87 -5.72 20.25 9.06
N GLY A 88 -5.26 20.26 10.31
CA GLY A 88 -4.14 19.42 10.79
C GLY A 88 -4.36 18.64 12.09
N GLU A 89 -5.54 18.71 12.72
CA GLU A 89 -5.81 18.13 14.06
C GLU A 89 -5.47 16.65 14.21
N VAL A 90 -5.68 15.86 13.16
CA VAL A 90 -5.45 14.41 13.16
C VAL A 90 -4.17 14.04 12.41
N GLY A 91 -3.30 15.03 12.18
CA GLY A 91 -1.99 14.83 11.60
C GLY A 91 -1.96 14.68 10.08
N GLN A 92 -3.08 14.86 9.38
CA GLN A 92 -3.21 14.71 7.91
C GLN A 92 -2.27 15.62 7.09
N LEU A 93 -1.63 16.61 7.72
CA LEU A 93 -0.63 17.45 7.06
C LEU A 93 0.78 16.86 7.09
N GLY A 94 1.12 15.97 8.03
CA GLY A 94 2.44 15.32 8.08
C GLY A 94 3.56 16.20 8.65
N HIS A 95 3.24 17.31 9.33
CA HIS A 95 4.23 18.27 9.86
C HIS A 95 4.73 17.96 11.28
N GLY A 96 4.32 16.84 11.87
CA GLY A 96 4.62 16.47 13.26
C GLY A 96 3.81 17.23 14.32
N THR A 97 2.79 18.00 13.91
CA THR A 97 1.99 18.84 14.82
C THR A 97 0.51 18.78 14.47
N PRO A 98 -0.42 18.95 15.43
CA PRO A 98 -1.85 19.04 15.17
C PRO A 98 -2.31 20.40 14.60
N LEU A 99 -1.38 21.34 14.43
CA LEU A 99 -1.68 22.70 14.02
C LEU A 99 -2.18 22.76 12.56
N HIS A 100 -3.17 23.62 12.33
CA HIS A 100 -3.59 23.98 10.98
C HIS A 100 -2.49 24.76 10.25
N CYS A 101 -2.48 24.67 8.93
CA CYS A 101 -1.53 25.42 8.12
C CYS A 101 -2.26 26.19 7.02
N CYS A 102 -2.24 27.53 7.07
CA CYS A 102 -2.99 28.35 6.11
C CYS A 102 -2.22 28.69 4.81
N SER A 103 -1.00 28.18 4.68
CA SER A 103 -0.15 28.34 3.50
C SER A 103 0.49 27.00 3.17
N PRO A 104 0.74 26.67 1.89
CA PRO A 104 1.49 25.49 1.53
C PRO A 104 2.80 25.40 2.31
N ARG A 105 3.05 24.24 2.92
CA ARG A 105 4.27 23.93 3.68
C ARG A 105 4.83 22.59 3.25
N VAL A 106 6.14 22.53 3.08
CA VAL A 106 6.87 21.32 2.70
C VAL A 106 6.80 20.27 3.81
N VAL A 107 6.48 19.03 3.44
CA VAL A 107 6.52 17.86 4.33
C VAL A 107 7.95 17.33 4.38
N LYS A 108 8.74 17.81 5.34
CA LYS A 108 10.20 17.56 5.41
C LYS A 108 10.59 16.09 5.60
N THR A 109 9.69 15.27 6.12
CA THR A 109 9.94 13.84 6.37
C THR A 109 10.06 13.03 5.08
N LEU A 110 9.45 13.48 3.99
CA LEU A 110 9.53 12.81 2.69
C LEU A 110 10.83 13.22 1.99
N GLN A 111 11.83 12.35 2.04
CA GLN A 111 13.15 12.58 1.42
C GLN A 111 13.29 11.94 0.04
N ASP A 112 12.42 10.99 -0.31
CA ASP A 112 12.42 10.34 -1.62
C ASP A 112 11.75 11.20 -2.69
N SER A 113 12.13 10.97 -3.96
CA SER A 113 11.46 11.57 -5.11
C SER A 113 10.03 11.03 -5.23
N ILE A 114 9.06 11.78 -4.71
CA ILE A 114 7.64 11.42 -4.79
C ILE A 114 7.12 11.62 -6.22
N VAL A 115 6.34 10.65 -6.70
CA VAL A 115 5.79 10.63 -8.06
C VAL A 115 4.27 10.74 -8.09
N ALA A 116 3.58 10.39 -7.00
CA ALA A 116 2.14 10.53 -6.87
C ALA A 116 1.74 10.84 -5.42
N VAL A 117 0.61 11.53 -5.25
CA VAL A 117 0.01 11.86 -3.97
C VAL A 117 -1.50 11.65 -4.04
N ALA A 118 -2.11 11.21 -2.94
CA ALA A 118 -3.55 11.12 -2.82
C ALA A 118 -3.98 11.53 -1.40
N ALA A 119 -5.19 12.04 -1.27
CA ALA A 119 -5.76 12.47 0.01
C ALA A 119 -7.18 11.92 0.14
N GLY A 120 -7.48 11.33 1.30
CA GLY A 120 -8.85 10.99 1.71
C GLY A 120 -9.45 12.10 2.58
N SER A 121 -10.48 11.77 3.38
CA SER A 121 -11.11 12.76 4.26
C SER A 121 -10.10 13.34 5.26
N GLN A 122 -9.36 12.46 5.93
CA GLN A 122 -8.51 12.78 7.09
C GLN A 122 -7.14 12.07 7.07
N HIS A 123 -6.77 11.49 5.93
CA HIS A 123 -5.48 10.86 5.71
C HIS A 123 -4.88 11.34 4.39
N SER A 124 -3.57 11.19 4.26
CA SER A 124 -2.80 11.53 3.09
C SER A 124 -1.81 10.41 2.78
N THR A 125 -1.54 10.22 1.49
CA THR A 125 -0.58 9.24 1.01
C THR A 125 0.37 9.86 -0.01
N ALA A 126 1.59 9.31 -0.08
CA ALA A 126 2.59 9.67 -1.06
C ALA A 126 3.30 8.42 -1.58
N LEU A 127 3.53 8.36 -2.89
CA LEU A 127 4.20 7.26 -3.57
C LEU A 127 5.56 7.73 -4.09
N SER A 128 6.62 7.05 -3.67
CA SER A 128 7.99 7.25 -4.16
C SER A 128 8.20 6.64 -5.54
N ALA A 129 9.13 7.17 -6.33
CA ALA A 129 9.58 6.59 -7.59
C ALA A 129 10.06 5.13 -7.46
N LYS A 130 10.50 4.72 -6.26
CA LYS A 130 10.92 3.34 -5.93
C LYS A 130 9.75 2.37 -5.69
N GLY A 131 8.50 2.85 -5.76
CA GLY A 131 7.31 2.05 -5.46
C GLY A 131 6.98 1.94 -3.96
N GLN A 132 7.65 2.74 -3.12
CA GLN A 132 7.40 2.81 -1.68
C GLN A 132 6.21 3.73 -1.38
N LEU A 133 5.24 3.23 -0.61
CA LEU A 133 4.05 3.96 -0.22
C LEU A 133 4.16 4.49 1.21
N TRP A 134 3.89 5.78 1.37
CA TRP A 134 3.86 6.48 2.64
C TRP A 134 2.42 6.88 2.97
N SER A 135 2.04 6.78 4.25
CA SER A 135 0.70 7.17 4.73
C SER A 135 0.78 7.89 6.09
N TRP A 136 -0.10 8.87 6.30
CA TRP A 136 -0.26 9.60 7.57
C TRP A 136 -1.65 10.23 7.71
N GLY A 137 -1.96 10.78 8.89
CA GLY A 137 -3.30 11.23 9.27
C GLY A 137 -4.00 10.26 10.22
N ILE A 138 -5.33 10.27 10.23
CA ILE A 138 -6.11 9.37 11.09
C ILE A 138 -5.87 7.91 10.68
N ARG A 139 -5.56 7.04 11.66
CA ARG A 139 -5.31 5.61 11.42
C ARG A 139 -6.46 4.73 11.86
N ASN A 140 -6.99 4.99 13.05
CA ASN A 140 -8.19 4.38 13.62
C ASN A 140 -8.76 5.39 14.64
N GLY A 141 -9.94 5.92 14.38
CA GLY A 141 -10.67 6.77 15.33
C GLY A 141 -11.89 6.00 15.82
N GLY A 142 -11.94 5.69 17.11
CA GLY A 142 -13.06 5.00 17.73
C GLY A 142 -14.41 5.61 17.33
N GLY A 143 -15.29 4.76 16.79
CA GLY A 143 -16.67 5.13 16.46
C GLY A 143 -17.11 4.99 15.01
N GLY A 144 -16.25 4.59 14.07
CA GLY A 144 -16.72 4.25 12.71
C GLY A 144 -15.61 3.79 11.76
N SER A 145 -15.77 2.60 11.20
CA SER A 145 -15.18 2.02 9.98
C SER A 145 -14.18 2.85 9.16
N ASN A 146 -12.96 3.01 9.66
CA ASN A 146 -11.90 3.73 8.96
C ASN A 146 -10.70 2.81 8.68
N ASN A 147 -10.86 1.97 7.66
CA ASN A 147 -9.90 0.99 7.18
C ASN A 147 -8.72 1.64 6.44
N HIS A 148 -7.70 2.06 7.19
CA HIS A 148 -6.49 2.63 6.60
C HIS A 148 -5.34 1.63 6.61
N VAL A 149 -4.55 1.67 5.53
CA VAL A 149 -3.45 0.76 5.27
C VAL A 149 -2.40 0.81 6.39
N GLY A 150 -2.21 -0.33 7.07
CA GLY A 150 -0.89 -0.76 7.47
C GLY A 150 -0.34 -0.34 8.83
N PHE A 151 -1.20 -0.16 9.84
CA PHE A 151 -0.74 0.16 11.19
C PHE A 151 -1.49 -0.60 12.29
N ASP A 152 -0.73 -1.29 13.14
CA ASP A 152 -1.22 -2.03 14.32
C ASP A 152 -1.41 -1.13 15.56
N LYS A 153 -1.25 0.20 15.41
CA LYS A 153 -1.29 1.15 16.52
C LYS A 153 -2.46 2.11 16.40
N GLU A 154 -3.27 2.17 17.46
CA GLU A 154 -4.34 3.14 17.62
C GLU A 154 -3.79 4.58 17.65
N GLY A 155 -4.57 5.53 17.10
CA GLY A 155 -4.25 6.96 17.16
C GLY A 155 -3.79 7.61 15.85
N SER A 156 -3.78 8.95 15.86
CA SER A 156 -3.45 9.76 14.68
C SER A 156 -1.94 9.78 14.40
N CYS A 157 -1.57 9.76 13.11
CA CYS A 157 -0.18 9.99 12.70
C CYS A 157 0.06 11.42 12.26
N PHE A 158 1.02 12.07 12.91
CA PHE A 158 1.40 13.44 12.58
C PHE A 158 2.56 13.55 11.59
N VAL A 159 3.21 12.45 11.22
CA VAL A 159 4.32 12.41 10.25
C VAL A 159 4.11 11.30 9.22
N PRO A 160 4.59 11.44 7.97
CA PRO A 160 4.61 10.35 7.00
C PRO A 160 5.29 9.10 7.56
N VAL A 161 4.65 7.95 7.42
CA VAL A 161 5.25 6.65 7.78
C VAL A 161 5.20 5.72 6.58
N LEU A 162 6.31 5.02 6.36
CA LEU A 162 6.49 4.04 5.31
C LEU A 162 5.70 2.77 5.61
N LEU A 163 4.98 2.26 4.61
CA LEU A 163 4.20 1.03 4.69
C LEU A 163 5.07 -0.16 4.22
N SER A 164 5.95 -0.63 5.09
CA SER A 164 6.96 -1.66 4.79
C SER A 164 6.37 -3.00 4.31
N HIS A 165 5.22 -3.41 4.85
CA HIS A 165 4.52 -4.64 4.48
C HIS A 165 4.04 -4.67 3.01
N ILE A 166 3.94 -3.50 2.35
CA ILE A 166 3.53 -3.39 0.93
C ILE A 166 4.73 -3.18 0.00
N GLU A 167 5.93 -2.92 0.52
CA GLU A 167 7.13 -2.72 -0.31
C GLU A 167 7.37 -3.82 -1.35
N PRO A 168 7.12 -5.10 -1.08
CA PRO A 168 7.34 -6.14 -2.10
C PRO A 168 6.39 -6.05 -3.30
N LEU A 169 5.26 -5.36 -3.17
CA LEU A 169 4.24 -5.27 -4.22
C LEU A 169 4.55 -4.20 -5.27
N LYS A 170 5.63 -3.41 -5.13
CA LYS A 170 6.04 -2.34 -6.06
C LYS A 170 4.87 -1.50 -6.56
N VAL A 171 4.35 -0.63 -5.69
CA VAL A 171 3.15 0.17 -5.97
C VAL A 171 3.40 1.11 -7.15
N ARG A 172 2.45 1.17 -8.10
CA ARG A 172 2.52 2.03 -9.27
C ARG A 172 1.57 3.22 -9.22
N SER A 173 0.42 3.05 -8.58
CA SER A 173 -0.57 4.11 -8.42
C SER A 173 -1.29 3.98 -7.09
N VAL A 174 -1.74 5.11 -6.56
CA VAL A 174 -2.51 5.22 -5.33
C VAL A 174 -3.72 6.12 -5.57
N ALA A 175 -4.85 5.74 -4.99
CA ALA A 175 -6.07 6.54 -4.92
C ALA A 175 -6.64 6.46 -3.50
N CYS A 176 -7.21 7.56 -3.01
CA CYS A 176 -7.84 7.59 -1.69
C CYS A 176 -9.34 7.88 -1.87
N GLY A 177 -10.17 7.04 -1.27
CA GLY A 177 -11.57 7.35 -0.99
C GLY A 177 -11.71 8.12 0.32
N GLN A 178 -12.95 8.29 0.79
CA GLN A 178 -13.20 9.04 2.03
C GLN A 178 -12.45 8.42 3.23
N ALA A 179 -12.53 7.10 3.37
CA ALA A 179 -12.04 6.32 4.51
C ALA A 179 -11.19 5.10 4.11
N HIS A 180 -10.91 4.91 2.82
CA HIS A 180 -10.14 3.79 2.30
C HIS A 180 -9.04 4.29 1.35
N THR A 181 -8.00 3.48 1.17
CA THR A 181 -6.96 3.70 0.15
C THR A 181 -6.92 2.51 -0.79
N ALA A 182 -6.93 2.79 -2.10
CA ALA A 182 -6.76 1.81 -3.14
C ALA A 182 -5.37 1.96 -3.77
N ILE A 183 -4.70 0.83 -3.99
CA ILE A 183 -3.39 0.79 -4.64
C ILE A 183 -3.43 -0.12 -5.85
N ILE A 184 -2.65 0.25 -6.87
CA ILE A 184 -2.37 -0.59 -8.03
C ILE A 184 -0.92 -1.01 -7.97
N CYS A 185 -0.71 -2.33 -7.99
CA CYS A 185 0.59 -2.98 -7.94
C CYS A 185 0.83 -3.74 -9.25
N LEU A 186 2.07 -3.76 -9.73
CA LEU A 186 2.45 -4.67 -10.81
C LEU A 186 2.90 -5.97 -10.15
N ARG A 187 2.26 -7.09 -10.51
CA ARG A 187 2.83 -8.40 -10.18
C ARG A 187 3.99 -8.63 -11.15
N ASP A 188 5.19 -8.85 -10.62
CA ASP A 188 6.28 -9.48 -11.37
C ASP A 188 5.88 -10.96 -11.58
N LEU A 189 4.95 -11.21 -12.50
CA LEU A 189 4.76 -12.54 -13.06
C LEU A 189 5.94 -12.78 -14.00
N GLU A 190 7.06 -13.28 -13.48
CA GLU A 190 8.04 -13.94 -14.33
C GLU A 190 7.33 -15.10 -15.06
N TYR A 191 7.06 -14.87 -16.35
CA TYR A 191 6.43 -15.84 -17.24
C TYR A 191 7.31 -17.09 -17.32
N ASP A 192 6.70 -18.24 -17.12
CA ASP A 192 7.35 -19.54 -17.22
C ASP A 192 7.42 -19.91 -18.71
N TYR A 193 8.62 -19.93 -19.30
CA TYR A 193 8.84 -20.32 -20.70
C TYR A 193 8.66 -21.84 -20.95
N SER A 194 8.21 -22.62 -19.97
CA SER A 194 8.12 -24.09 -20.07
C SER A 194 6.76 -24.66 -20.46
N LYS A 195 5.74 -23.83 -20.76
CA LYS A 195 4.44 -24.32 -21.26
C LYS A 195 4.19 -23.93 -22.70
N GLU A 196 4.46 -24.87 -23.60
CA GLU A 196 3.83 -24.94 -24.92
C GLU A 196 2.34 -25.29 -24.78
N GLU A 197 1.51 -24.35 -24.34
CA GLU A 197 0.07 -24.42 -24.65
C GLU A 197 -0.39 -23.08 -25.22
N LYS A 198 -0.64 -23.12 -26.53
CA LYS A 198 -1.15 -22.05 -27.37
C LYS A 198 -2.41 -21.43 -26.77
N THR A 199 -2.25 -20.32 -26.06
CA THR A 199 -3.18 -19.20 -26.16
C THR A 199 -2.36 -17.91 -26.10
N GLU A 200 -2.22 -17.25 -27.26
CA GLU A 200 -1.73 -15.88 -27.35
C GLU A 200 -2.70 -14.96 -26.59
N LYS A 201 -2.44 -14.77 -25.29
CA LYS A 201 -2.85 -13.54 -24.60
C LYS A 201 -1.57 -12.79 -24.32
N MET A 202 -1.30 -11.80 -25.18
CA MET A 202 -0.35 -10.71 -24.93
C MET A 202 -0.39 -10.35 -23.44
N GLY A 203 0.74 -10.48 -22.76
CA GLY A 203 0.86 -10.32 -21.31
C GLY A 203 0.37 -8.96 -20.86
N ILE A 204 -0.88 -8.91 -20.41
CA ILE A 204 -1.42 -7.77 -19.67
C ILE A 204 -0.93 -7.96 -18.24
N PRO A 205 -0.11 -7.06 -17.67
CA PRO A 205 0.23 -7.14 -16.26
C PRO A 205 -1.07 -7.17 -15.46
N GLU A 206 -1.24 -8.17 -14.61
CA GLU A 206 -2.46 -8.34 -13.82
C GLU A 206 -2.57 -7.17 -12.83
N VAL A 207 -3.46 -6.22 -13.14
CA VAL A 207 -3.72 -5.04 -12.33
C VAL A 207 -4.53 -5.47 -11.12
N THR A 208 -3.89 -5.77 -9.99
CA THR A 208 -4.62 -5.96 -8.73
C THR A 208 -5.01 -4.60 -8.17
N ILE A 209 -6.30 -4.30 -8.15
CA ILE A 209 -6.86 -3.18 -7.38
C ILE A 209 -7.10 -3.70 -5.97
N LYS A 210 -6.20 -3.37 -5.03
CA LYS A 210 -6.44 -3.67 -3.62
C LYS A 210 -7.09 -2.45 -2.98
N ALA A 211 -8.38 -2.55 -2.67
CA ALA A 211 -9.02 -1.64 -1.73
C ALA A 211 -8.64 -2.11 -0.33
N ALA A 212 -7.99 -1.25 0.45
CA ALA A 212 -7.78 -1.51 1.87
C ALA A 212 -9.10 -1.26 2.60
N ASN A 213 -10.05 -2.17 2.43
CA ASN A 213 -11.14 -2.36 3.36
C ASN A 213 -10.67 -3.52 4.25
N ASN A 214 -10.50 -3.34 5.56
CA ASN A 214 -10.74 -4.48 6.43
C ASN A 214 -12.21 -4.84 6.19
N VAL A 215 -12.39 -6.00 5.57
CA VAL A 215 -13.66 -6.60 5.26
C VAL A 215 -14.31 -6.98 6.59
N THR A 216 -15.01 -6.05 7.23
CA THR A 216 -15.83 -6.37 8.42
C THR A 216 -17.19 -5.68 8.49
N GLU A 217 -17.52 -4.73 7.61
CA GLU A 217 -18.83 -4.02 7.69
C GLU A 217 -19.73 -4.17 6.45
N SER A 218 -19.62 -5.27 5.70
CA SER A 218 -20.59 -5.54 4.60
C SER A 218 -21.11 -6.98 4.55
N PHE A 219 -20.89 -7.79 5.58
CA PHE A 219 -21.23 -9.22 5.55
C PHE A 219 -22.59 -9.62 6.15
N HIS A 220 -23.42 -8.67 6.59
CA HIS A 220 -24.76 -9.00 7.11
C HIS A 220 -25.77 -9.54 6.08
N MET A 221 -25.38 -9.74 4.83
CA MET A 221 -26.21 -10.41 3.81
C MET A 221 -25.60 -11.71 3.26
N VAL A 222 -24.41 -12.13 3.72
CA VAL A 222 -23.74 -13.37 3.26
C VAL A 222 -23.45 -14.35 4.41
N ASP A 223 -23.78 -13.99 5.66
CA ASP A 223 -23.60 -14.80 6.87
C ASP A 223 -24.36 -16.15 6.90
N ASN A 224 -25.17 -16.47 5.88
CA ASN A 224 -25.91 -17.74 5.83
C ASN A 224 -25.36 -18.78 4.83
N MET A 225 -24.17 -18.58 4.23
CA MET A 225 -23.56 -19.60 3.35
C MET A 225 -22.08 -19.92 3.58
N LEU A 226 -21.37 -19.20 4.46
CA LEU A 226 -19.94 -19.46 4.77
C LEU A 226 -19.73 -19.70 6.27
N GLU A 227 -20.47 -20.65 6.84
CA GLU A 227 -20.07 -21.19 8.15
C GLU A 227 -18.65 -21.78 8.05
N THR A 228 -17.76 -21.31 8.93
CA THR A 228 -16.44 -21.90 9.29
C THR A 228 -15.22 -21.75 8.37
N ILE A 229 -14.81 -20.52 8.00
CA ILE A 229 -13.41 -20.28 7.60
C ILE A 229 -12.79 -19.19 8.48
N ASP A 230 -11.98 -19.59 9.46
CA ASP A 230 -11.24 -18.71 10.37
C ASP A 230 -10.02 -18.12 9.64
N ILE A 231 -10.17 -16.88 9.15
CA ILE A 231 -9.15 -16.13 8.40
C ILE A 231 -7.89 -15.86 9.25
N GLN A 232 -7.94 -16.05 10.58
CA GLN A 232 -6.77 -15.94 11.46
C GLN A 232 -5.91 -17.22 11.53
N LYS A 233 -6.33 -18.31 10.86
CA LYS A 233 -5.57 -19.57 10.81
C LYS A 233 -5.23 -19.96 9.36
N PRO A 234 -4.23 -19.33 8.73
CA PRO A 234 -3.92 -19.59 7.32
C PRO A 234 -3.40 -21.01 7.06
N PHE A 235 -2.91 -21.73 8.09
CA PHE A 235 -2.45 -23.12 7.97
C PHE A 235 -3.53 -24.12 7.54
N SER A 236 -4.77 -23.98 8.01
CA SER A 236 -5.89 -24.82 7.56
C SER A 236 -6.33 -24.51 6.13
N ASN A 237 -5.95 -23.33 5.63
CA ASN A 237 -6.31 -22.79 4.33
C ASN A 237 -5.20 -23.00 3.28
N CYS A 238 -4.14 -23.76 3.56
CA CYS A 238 -3.12 -24.10 2.56
C CYS A 238 -3.59 -25.22 1.60
N ARG A 239 -4.72 -25.00 0.93
CA ARG A 239 -5.27 -25.84 -0.15
C ARG A 239 -5.27 -25.05 -1.47
N HIS A 240 -5.34 -25.76 -2.61
CA HIS A 240 -5.24 -25.17 -3.96
C HIS A 240 -6.20 -23.99 -4.17
N ASP A 241 -7.39 -24.01 -3.56
CA ASP A 241 -8.46 -23.03 -3.80
C ASP A 241 -8.45 -21.84 -2.81
N HIS A 242 -7.52 -21.79 -1.86
CA HIS A 242 -7.57 -20.84 -0.72
C HIS A 242 -6.40 -19.83 -0.73
N ILE A 243 -5.73 -19.64 -1.88
CA ILE A 243 -4.61 -18.68 -2.02
C ILE A 243 -5.03 -17.26 -1.65
N GLU A 244 -6.22 -16.85 -2.08
CA GLU A 244 -6.75 -15.50 -1.83
C GLU A 244 -6.96 -15.25 -0.33
N LEU A 245 -7.44 -16.25 0.41
CA LEU A 245 -7.63 -16.16 1.86
C LEU A 245 -6.30 -16.03 2.60
N VAL A 246 -5.27 -16.79 2.19
CA VAL A 246 -3.93 -16.67 2.77
C VAL A 246 -3.32 -15.31 2.44
N GLU A 247 -3.53 -14.80 1.23
CA GLU A 247 -3.09 -13.46 0.84
C GLU A 247 -3.75 -12.37 1.70
N GLU A 248 -5.06 -12.48 1.94
CA GLU A 248 -5.81 -11.57 2.79
C GLU A 248 -5.31 -11.59 4.24
N SER A 249 -5.05 -12.78 4.81
CA SER A 249 -4.46 -12.90 6.15
C SER A 249 -3.12 -12.17 6.26
N LEU A 250 -2.23 -12.32 5.27
CA LEU A 250 -0.91 -11.67 5.27
C LEU A 250 -1.02 -10.14 5.17
N LEU A 251 -1.97 -9.64 4.37
CA LEU A 251 -2.25 -8.21 4.27
C LEU A 251 -2.80 -7.63 5.57
N ASN A 252 -3.59 -8.42 6.30
CA ASN A 252 -4.14 -8.06 7.61
C ASN A 252 -3.12 -8.17 8.76
N GLY A 253 -1.82 -8.29 8.44
CA GLY A 253 -0.73 -8.28 9.41
C GLY A 253 -0.38 -9.65 9.98
N PHE A 254 -0.85 -10.75 9.38
CA PHE A 254 -0.40 -12.08 9.78
C PHE A 254 1.09 -12.24 9.49
N ASP A 255 1.85 -12.70 10.48
CA ASP A 255 3.27 -12.96 10.35
C ASP A 255 3.52 -14.10 9.33
N VAL A 256 4.18 -13.76 8.22
CA VAL A 256 4.47 -14.70 7.13
C VAL A 256 5.32 -15.89 7.58
N ASP A 257 6.14 -15.71 8.62
CA ASP A 257 7.02 -16.72 9.19
C ASP A 257 6.45 -17.38 10.46
N ALA A 258 5.16 -17.15 10.75
CA ALA A 258 4.47 -17.88 11.81
C ALA A 258 4.62 -19.39 11.61
N ILE A 259 4.59 -20.13 12.72
CA ILE A 259 4.78 -21.59 12.73
C ILE A 259 3.56 -22.32 13.28
N ASP A 260 3.25 -23.48 12.69
CA ASP A 260 2.24 -24.41 13.21
C ASP A 260 2.77 -25.22 14.42
N LYS A 261 1.93 -26.11 14.96
CA LYS A 261 2.30 -27.00 16.07
C LYS A 261 3.49 -27.92 15.75
N ASN A 262 3.77 -28.18 14.48
CA ASN A 262 4.89 -28.99 13.98
C ASN A 262 6.13 -28.16 13.65
N GLY A 263 6.09 -26.83 13.81
CA GLY A 263 7.15 -25.92 13.41
C GLY A 263 7.19 -25.61 11.92
N ASN A 264 6.15 -25.95 11.15
CA ASN A 264 6.06 -25.59 9.74
C ASN A 264 5.63 -24.13 9.59
N THR A 265 6.30 -23.40 8.71
CA THR A 265 5.79 -22.13 8.20
C THR A 265 4.75 -22.36 7.11
N LEU A 266 4.03 -21.30 6.73
CA LEU A 266 3.13 -21.34 5.56
C LEU A 266 3.88 -21.79 4.30
N LEU A 267 5.14 -21.35 4.15
CA LEU A 267 5.97 -21.70 3.02
C LEU A 267 6.33 -23.20 2.99
N LEU A 268 6.64 -23.79 4.16
CA LEU A 268 6.89 -25.24 4.27
C LEU A 268 5.63 -26.05 3.93
N THR A 269 4.47 -25.62 4.42
CA THR A 269 3.18 -26.26 4.10
C THR A 269 2.86 -26.16 2.61
N ALA A 270 3.10 -25.00 1.99
CA ALA A 270 2.91 -24.81 0.55
C ALA A 270 3.87 -25.68 -0.27
N ALA A 271 5.13 -25.82 0.15
CA ALA A 271 6.11 -26.69 -0.48
C ALA A 271 5.73 -28.18 -0.35
N GLN A 272 5.21 -28.60 0.80
CA GLN A 272 4.73 -29.96 1.04
C GLN A 272 3.56 -30.33 0.10
N ASN A 273 2.69 -29.37 -0.21
CA ASN A 273 1.53 -29.57 -1.08
C ASN A 273 1.79 -29.23 -2.56
N GLY A 274 3.01 -28.82 -2.93
CA GLY A 274 3.38 -28.47 -4.30
C GLY A 274 2.72 -27.18 -4.82
N LEU A 275 2.26 -26.30 -3.93
CA LEU A 275 1.51 -25.09 -4.27
C LEU A 275 2.43 -23.99 -4.81
N LYS A 276 2.93 -24.14 -6.04
CA LYS A 276 3.90 -23.21 -6.69
C LYS A 276 3.47 -21.75 -6.60
N ARG A 277 2.20 -21.44 -6.87
CA ARG A 277 1.66 -20.06 -6.81
C ARG A 277 1.67 -19.50 -5.38
N MET A 278 1.26 -20.29 -4.39
CA MET A 278 1.30 -19.92 -2.98
C MET A 278 2.73 -19.69 -2.50
N SER A 279 3.66 -20.60 -2.83
CA SER A 279 5.06 -20.47 -2.45
C SER A 279 5.73 -19.22 -3.04
N LYS A 280 5.41 -18.88 -4.29
CA LYS A 280 5.88 -17.63 -4.93
C LYS A 280 5.36 -16.41 -4.18
N MET A 281 4.05 -16.38 -3.89
CA MET A 281 3.41 -15.28 -3.16
C MET A 281 4.04 -15.08 -1.78
N LEU A 282 4.19 -16.14 -0.99
CA LEU A 282 4.79 -16.08 0.36
C LEU A 282 6.21 -15.51 0.33
N LEU A 283 7.02 -15.91 -0.65
CA LEU A 283 8.37 -15.35 -0.83
C LEU A 283 8.35 -13.87 -1.23
N CYS A 284 7.34 -13.42 -2.01
CA CYS A 284 7.15 -12.00 -2.25
C CYS A 284 6.82 -11.26 -0.95
N TYR A 285 6.00 -11.82 -0.05
CA TYR A 285 5.73 -11.24 1.27
C TYR A 285 6.91 -11.37 2.27
N GLY A 286 8.08 -11.83 1.83
CA GLY A 286 9.30 -11.87 2.65
C GLY A 286 9.48 -13.13 3.48
N ALA A 287 8.74 -14.21 3.20
CA ALA A 287 8.90 -15.49 3.90
C ALA A 287 10.36 -15.96 3.90
N ASN A 288 10.85 -16.41 5.04
CA ASN A 288 12.19 -16.96 5.17
C ASN A 288 12.27 -18.36 4.53
N ILE A 289 12.97 -18.44 3.40
CA ILE A 289 13.12 -19.66 2.61
C ILE A 289 13.92 -20.78 3.32
N ASN A 290 14.75 -20.41 4.30
CA ASN A 290 15.71 -21.31 4.94
C ASN A 290 15.23 -21.85 6.30
N VAL A 291 13.94 -21.73 6.60
CA VAL A 291 13.35 -22.26 7.84
C VAL A 291 13.28 -23.79 7.80
N GLN A 292 13.55 -24.41 8.94
CA GLN A 292 13.39 -25.84 9.16
C GLN A 292 12.33 -26.09 10.23
N ASN A 293 11.45 -27.08 10.01
CA ASN A 293 10.46 -27.48 11.01
C ASN A 293 11.10 -28.28 12.16
N LYS A 294 10.28 -28.76 13.11
CA LYS A 294 10.77 -29.58 14.25
C LYS A 294 11.47 -30.88 13.84
N LYS A 295 11.25 -31.37 12.61
CA LYS A 295 11.94 -32.54 12.03
C LYS A 295 13.19 -32.15 11.23
N GLY A 296 13.58 -30.88 11.25
CA GLY A 296 14.67 -30.34 10.45
C GLY A 296 14.36 -30.28 8.94
N GLN A 297 13.11 -30.42 8.51
CA GLN A 297 12.77 -30.39 7.09
C GLN A 297 12.67 -28.94 6.60
N SER A 298 13.39 -28.63 5.53
CA SER A 298 13.30 -27.37 4.78
C SER A 298 12.39 -27.51 3.56
N VAL A 299 12.13 -26.39 2.88
CA VAL A 299 11.34 -26.38 1.63
C VAL A 299 11.91 -27.32 0.56
N LEU A 300 13.24 -27.44 0.48
CA LEU A 300 13.93 -28.33 -0.47
C LEU A 300 13.73 -29.81 -0.12
N HIS A 301 13.71 -30.17 1.17
CA HIS A 301 13.41 -31.53 1.59
C HIS A 301 12.01 -31.95 1.17
N TYR A 302 11.03 -31.05 1.28
CA TYR A 302 9.66 -31.31 0.83
C TYR A 302 9.57 -31.44 -0.69
N CYS A 303 10.17 -30.51 -1.44
CA CYS A 303 10.13 -30.55 -2.89
C CYS A 303 10.79 -31.82 -3.45
N PHE A 304 11.94 -32.24 -2.88
CA PHE A 304 12.62 -33.45 -3.31
C PHE A 304 11.84 -34.72 -2.93
N LYS A 305 11.31 -34.78 -1.70
CA LYS A 305 10.53 -35.92 -1.21
C LYS A 305 9.28 -36.19 -2.06
N TYR A 306 8.62 -35.14 -2.53
CA TYR A 306 7.38 -35.25 -3.31
C TYR A 306 7.57 -35.05 -4.82
N GLY A 307 8.81 -34.83 -5.29
CA GLY A 307 9.14 -34.74 -6.72
C GLY A 307 8.76 -33.42 -7.41
N PHE A 308 8.59 -32.31 -6.67
CA PHE A 308 8.25 -31.00 -7.23
C PHE A 308 9.48 -30.28 -7.80
N LEU A 309 10.02 -30.76 -8.92
CA LEU A 309 11.27 -30.26 -9.51
C LEU A 309 11.22 -28.77 -9.87
N ASP A 310 10.13 -28.29 -10.45
CA ASP A 310 9.91 -26.88 -10.77
C ASP A 310 10.02 -25.98 -9.55
N LEU A 311 9.39 -26.41 -8.46
CA LEU A 311 9.34 -25.66 -7.21
C LEU A 311 10.70 -25.71 -6.51
N PHE A 312 11.39 -26.85 -6.59
CA PHE A 312 12.76 -27.02 -6.12
C PHE A 312 13.71 -26.03 -6.81
N GLN A 313 13.73 -26.01 -8.15
CA GLN A 313 14.59 -25.10 -8.92
C GLN A 313 14.28 -23.64 -8.60
N TYR A 314 13.00 -23.30 -8.44
CA TYR A 314 12.59 -21.96 -8.05
C TYR A 314 13.14 -21.56 -6.68
N PHE A 315 13.07 -22.44 -5.68
CA PHE A 315 13.60 -22.16 -4.35
C PHE A 315 15.14 -22.02 -4.34
N VAL A 316 15.86 -22.86 -5.07
CA VAL A 316 17.32 -22.74 -5.21
C VAL A 316 17.69 -21.37 -5.80
N ARG A 317 17.01 -20.92 -6.86
CA ARG A 317 17.22 -19.58 -7.45
C ARG A 317 16.94 -18.43 -6.47
N LYS A 318 16.01 -18.63 -5.53
CA LYS A 318 15.68 -17.65 -4.47
C LYS A 318 16.59 -17.75 -3.24
N GLY A 319 17.64 -18.58 -3.29
CA GLY A 319 18.66 -18.66 -2.23
C GLY A 319 18.35 -19.69 -1.14
N ALA A 320 17.56 -20.72 -1.44
CA ALA A 320 17.39 -21.85 -0.54
C ALA A 320 18.71 -22.62 -0.36
N LYS A 321 19.10 -22.87 0.90
CA LYS A 321 20.31 -23.58 1.26
C LYS A 321 20.12 -25.09 1.11
N GLU A 322 20.83 -25.67 0.16
CA GLU A 322 20.87 -27.13 -0.07
C GLU A 322 21.63 -27.88 1.04
N THR A 323 22.46 -27.18 1.80
CA THR A 323 23.31 -27.74 2.86
C THR A 323 22.58 -28.01 4.18
N LEU A 324 21.30 -27.60 4.28
CA LEU A 324 20.50 -27.82 5.49
C LEU A 324 20.26 -29.32 5.68
N ARG A 325 20.51 -29.80 6.90
CA ARG A 325 20.31 -31.21 7.29
C ARG A 325 19.08 -31.35 8.17
N ASN A 326 18.30 -32.39 7.94
CA ASN A 326 17.16 -32.74 8.80
C ASN A 326 17.61 -33.38 10.12
N CYS A 327 16.66 -33.77 10.98
CA CYS A 327 16.97 -34.41 12.27
C CYS A 327 17.64 -35.78 12.15
N THR A 328 17.62 -36.41 10.97
CA THR A 328 18.37 -37.66 10.68
C THR A 328 19.75 -37.38 10.09
N GLY A 329 20.17 -36.12 10.04
CA GLY A 329 21.47 -35.69 9.52
C GLY A 329 21.54 -35.67 7.99
N LYS A 330 20.43 -35.89 7.28
CA LYS A 330 20.40 -35.98 5.82
C LYS A 330 20.09 -34.62 5.19
N THR A 331 20.79 -34.31 4.10
CA THR A 331 20.46 -33.19 3.21
C THR A 331 19.25 -33.55 2.33
N CYS A 332 18.73 -32.57 1.57
CA CYS A 332 17.58 -32.81 0.70
C CYS A 332 17.79 -33.88 -0.39
N TYR A 333 19.05 -34.20 -0.74
CA TYR A 333 19.41 -35.20 -1.75
C TYR A 333 19.58 -36.62 -1.18
N GLU A 334 19.77 -36.73 0.13
CA GLU A 334 20.12 -37.98 0.80
C GLU A 334 18.82 -38.69 1.26
N LYS A 335 18.52 -39.85 0.67
CA LYS A 335 17.38 -40.70 1.06
C LYS A 335 17.59 -41.33 2.41
#